data_AF-A0AAV3UPH0-F1
#
_entry.id   AF-A0AAV3UPH0-F1
#
_cell.length_a   1.000
_cell.length_b   1.000
_cell.length_c   1.000
_cell.angle_alpha   90.00
_cell.angle_beta   90.00
_cell.angle_gamma   90.00
#
_symmetry.space_group_name_H-M   'P 1'
#
loop_
_entity.id
_entity.type
_entity.pdbx_description
1 polymer ?
#
loop_
_entity_poly.entity_id
_entity_poly.type
_entity_poly.pdbx_seq_one_letter_code
_entity_poly.pdbx_strand_id
1 'polypeptide(L)'
;MQVLPPSLPITNFVIGWLAVTNVSLAFFNLFPAFPMDGGRILRALLARSRPYTAATRTAARVGTVFALLFAILGVLSFSPIMIVLALFIYAVTSESRIMALSDLLEGVTVAI
;
A
#
# COMPACT_ATOMS: atom_id res chain seq x y z
N MET A 1 36.22 9.81 3.21
CA MET A 1 35.70 9.24 1.95
C MET A 1 34.97 10.35 1.20
N GLN A 2 35.72 11.29 0.63
CA GLN A 2 35.19 12.39 -0.17
C GLN A 2 35.75 12.17 -1.58
N VAL A 3 34.99 11.42 -2.37
CA VAL A 3 35.37 11.02 -3.74
C VAL A 3 34.27 11.56 -4.61
N LEU A 4 34.46 12.75 -5.19
CA LEU A 4 33.76 13.23 -6.39
C LEU A 4 34.35 14.60 -6.76
N PRO A 5 35.08 14.72 -7.89
CA PRO A 5 35.52 16.02 -8.40
C PRO A 5 34.30 16.87 -8.83
N PRO A 6 34.27 18.17 -8.52
CA PRO A 6 33.09 19.04 -8.65
C PRO A 6 32.69 19.42 -10.10
N SER A 7 33.21 18.72 -11.12
CA SER A 7 33.12 19.16 -12.53
C SER A 7 32.60 18.12 -13.52
N LEU A 8 31.88 17.09 -13.09
CA LEU A 8 31.25 16.13 -14.01
C LEU A 8 29.73 16.36 -14.08
N PRO A 9 29.19 16.80 -15.24
CA PRO A 9 27.74 16.94 -15.47
C PRO A 9 26.95 15.67 -15.08
N ILE A 10 27.60 14.52 -15.20
CA ILE A 10 27.06 13.20 -14.89
C ILE A 10 26.71 13.07 -13.40
N THR A 11 27.54 13.58 -12.48
CA THR A 11 27.26 13.48 -11.04
C THR A 11 26.04 14.29 -10.65
N ASN A 12 25.94 15.52 -11.15
CA ASN A 12 24.78 16.37 -10.92
C ASN A 12 23.52 15.78 -11.56
N PHE A 13 23.63 15.17 -12.74
CA PHE A 13 22.55 14.44 -13.39
C PHE A 13 22.09 13.24 -12.56
N VAL A 14 23.01 12.40 -12.08
CA VAL A 14 22.68 11.22 -11.26
C VAL A 14 22.05 11.62 -9.94
N ILE A 15 22.61 12.62 -9.23
CA ILE A 15 22.03 13.12 -7.98
C ILE A 15 20.65 13.74 -8.23
N GLY A 16 20.49 14.52 -9.29
CA GLY A 16 19.19 15.10 -9.67
C GLY A 16 18.16 14.01 -10.01
N TRP A 17 18.55 13.01 -10.79
CA TRP A 17 17.69 11.87 -11.16
C TRP A 17 17.28 11.05 -9.93
N LEU A 18 18.22 10.77 -9.04
CA LEU A 18 17.95 10.10 -7.76
C LEU A 18 17.04 10.94 -6.88
N ALA A 19 17.26 12.26 -6.79
CA ALA A 19 16.40 13.15 -6.01
C ALA A 19 14.96 13.14 -6.55
N VAL A 20 14.77 13.32 -7.87
CA VAL A 20 13.44 13.29 -8.50
C VAL A 20 12.76 11.94 -8.31
N THR A 21 13.50 10.84 -8.49
CA THR A 21 12.95 9.49 -8.32
C THR A 21 12.57 9.21 -6.87
N ASN A 22 13.42 9.56 -5.90
CA ASN A 22 13.11 9.38 -4.47
C ASN A 22 11.95 10.26 -4.00
N VAL A 23 11.87 11.51 -4.47
CA VAL A 23 10.73 12.39 -4.18
C VAL A 23 9.45 11.84 -4.80
N SER A 24 9.52 11.36 -6.04
CA SER A 24 8.37 10.71 -6.69
C SER A 24 7.93 9.46 -5.92
N LEU A 25 8.87 8.60 -5.52
CA LEU A 25 8.60 7.43 -4.67
C LEU A 25 8.00 7.85 -3.31
N ALA A 26 8.50 8.92 -2.69
CA ALA A 26 7.94 9.44 -1.45
C ALA A 26 6.49 9.92 -1.64
N PHE A 27 6.18 10.62 -2.73
CA PHE A 27 4.81 11.00 -3.07
C PHE A 27 3.91 9.78 -3.33
N PHE A 28 4.39 8.78 -4.07
CA PHE A 28 3.64 7.53 -4.28
C PHE A 28 3.42 6.75 -2.97
N ASN A 29 4.38 6.77 -2.05
CA ASN A 29 4.26 6.14 -0.73
C ASN A 29 3.29 6.89 0.20
N LEU A 30 3.17 8.22 0.05
CA LEU A 30 2.18 9.01 0.78
C LEU A 30 0.78 8.95 0.13
N PHE A 31 0.67 8.51 -1.12
CA PHE A 31 -0.61 8.40 -1.80
C PHE A 31 -1.49 7.36 -1.09
N PRO A 32 -2.73 7.69 -0.70
CA PRO A 32 -3.57 6.87 0.18
C PRO A 32 -4.21 5.65 -0.53
N ALA A 33 -3.48 4.99 -1.42
CA ALA A 33 -3.82 3.69 -1.97
C ALA A 33 -2.96 2.62 -1.26
N PHE A 34 -3.61 1.61 -0.66
CA PHE A 34 -2.94 0.34 -0.36
C PHE A 34 -2.25 -0.14 -1.66
N PRO A 35 -0.96 -0.51 -1.69
CA PRO A 35 -0.15 -1.16 -0.64
C PRO A 35 1.18 -0.46 -0.26
N MET A 36 1.37 0.84 -0.54
CA MET A 36 2.69 1.53 -0.50
C MET A 36 2.96 2.34 0.78
N ASP A 37 2.66 1.86 1.99
CA ASP A 37 2.70 2.64 3.26
C ASP A 37 1.59 3.71 3.44
N GLY A 38 1.02 4.26 2.37
CA GLY A 38 -0.11 5.19 2.42
C GLY A 38 -1.35 4.62 3.12
N GLY A 39 -1.56 3.29 3.06
CA GLY A 39 -2.61 2.60 3.82
C GLY A 39 -2.40 2.63 5.34
N ARG A 40 -1.15 2.62 5.80
CA ARG A 40 -0.78 2.74 7.22
C ARG A 40 -0.97 4.17 7.71
N ILE A 41 -0.60 5.16 6.89
CA ILE A 41 -0.84 6.59 7.15
C ILE A 41 -2.33 6.88 7.21
N LEU A 42 -3.12 6.38 6.24
CA LEU A 42 -4.58 6.51 6.24
C LEU A 42 -5.20 5.92 7.50
N ARG A 43 -4.75 4.72 7.92
CA ARG A 43 -5.18 4.10 9.19
C ARG A 43 -4.83 4.96 10.40
N ALA A 44 -3.61 5.53 10.45
CA ALA A 44 -3.18 6.40 11.55
C ALA A 44 -3.97 7.71 11.61
N LEU A 45 -4.26 8.32 10.46
CA LEU A 45 -5.10 9.53 10.37
C LEU A 45 -6.54 9.24 10.81
N LEU A 46 -7.12 8.13 10.36
CA LEU A 46 -8.47 7.74 10.78
C LEU A 46 -8.53 7.35 12.26
N ALA A 47 -7.48 6.74 12.80
CA ALA A 47 -7.39 6.37 14.21
C ALA A 47 -7.35 7.58 15.15
N ARG A 48 -7.07 8.79 14.65
CA ARG A 48 -7.13 10.02 15.44
C ARG A 48 -8.55 10.45 15.79
N SER A 49 -9.55 10.01 15.03
CA SER A 49 -10.96 10.37 15.20
C SER A 49 -11.90 9.19 15.44
N ARG A 50 -11.41 7.94 15.30
CA ARG A 50 -12.19 6.72 15.42
C ARG A 50 -11.37 5.61 16.12
N PRO A 51 -12.04 4.60 16.70
CA PRO A 51 -11.36 3.41 17.22
C PRO A 51 -10.48 2.75 16.15
N TYR A 52 -9.35 2.20 16.57
CA TYR A 52 -8.33 1.62 15.68
C TYR A 52 -8.88 0.50 14.78
N THR A 53 -9.84 -0.27 15.29
CA THR A 53 -10.55 -1.33 14.56
C THR A 53 -11.40 -0.77 13.41
N ALA A 54 -12.14 0.32 13.66
CA ALA A 54 -12.93 1.01 12.64
C ALA A 54 -12.03 1.66 11.57
N ALA A 55 -10.94 2.29 11.99
CA ALA A 55 -9.96 2.89 11.08
C ALA A 55 -9.33 1.85 10.13
N THR A 56 -8.99 0.67 10.65
CA THR A 56 -8.44 -0.44 9.86
C THR A 56 -9.46 -0.96 8.85
N ARG A 57 -10.72 -1.11 9.26
CA ARG A 57 -11.79 -1.58 8.37
C ARG A 57 -12.07 -0.60 7.22
N THR A 58 -12.04 0.70 7.50
CA THR A 58 -12.20 1.72 6.46
C THR A 58 -10.99 1.74 5.51
N ALA A 59 -9.78 1.66 6.04
CA ALA A 59 -8.57 1.63 5.23
C ALA A 59 -8.54 0.40 4.30
N ALA A 60 -8.92 -0.79 4.81
CA ALA A 60 -9.06 -2.01 4.01
C ALA A 60 -10.14 -1.88 2.93
N ARG A 61 -11.28 -1.22 3.23
CA ARG A 61 -12.33 -0.98 2.23
C ARG A 61 -11.83 -0.12 1.07
N VAL A 62 -11.05 0.93 1.36
CA VAL A 62 -10.44 1.78 0.33
C VAL A 62 -9.51 0.95 -0.56
N GLY A 63 -8.65 0.11 0.01
CA GLY A 63 -7.79 -0.80 -0.76
C GLY A 63 -8.58 -1.76 -1.67
N THR A 64 -9.70 -2.31 -1.17
CA THR A 64 -10.58 -3.20 -1.95
C THR A 64 -11.23 -2.47 -3.13
N VAL A 65 -11.66 -1.21 -2.95
CA VAL A 65 -12.22 -0.39 -4.03
C VAL A 65 -11.18 -0.12 -5.11
N PHE A 66 -9.93 0.20 -4.73
CA PHE A 66 -8.85 0.36 -5.68
C PHE A 66 -8.54 -0.93 -6.44
N ALA A 67 -8.48 -2.08 -5.76
CA ALA A 67 -8.29 -3.37 -6.42
C ALA A 67 -9.38 -3.63 -7.47
N LEU A 68 -10.64 -3.36 -7.15
CA LEU A 68 -11.75 -3.52 -8.08
C LEU A 68 -11.63 -2.57 -9.29
N LEU A 69 -11.26 -1.31 -9.06
CA LEU A 69 -10.99 -0.33 -10.12
C LEU A 69 -9.89 -0.81 -11.06
N PHE A 70 -8.75 -1.26 -10.53
CA PHE A 70 -7.66 -1.80 -11.34
C PHE A 70 -8.05 -3.06 -12.09
N ALA A 71 -8.88 -3.94 -11.50
CA ALA A 71 -9.39 -5.13 -12.18
C ALA A 71 -10.27 -4.75 -13.38
N ILE A 72 -11.23 -3.84 -13.18
CA ILE A 72 -12.12 -3.36 -14.26
C ILE A 72 -11.31 -2.68 -15.35
N LEU A 73 -10.44 -1.74 -14.99
CA LEU A 73 -9.59 -1.03 -15.97
C LEU A 73 -8.63 -1.97 -16.69
N GLY A 74 -8.09 -2.96 -15.99
CA GLY A 74 -7.20 -3.97 -16.56
C GLY A 74 -7.90 -4.85 -17.58
N VAL A 75 -9.13 -5.26 -17.32
CA VAL A 75 -9.96 -6.01 -18.27
C VAL A 75 -10.34 -5.14 -19.47
N LEU A 76 -10.83 -3.91 -19.24
CA LEU A 76 -11.22 -3.00 -20.32
C LEU A 76 -10.05 -2.61 -21.23
N SER A 77 -8.86 -2.46 -20.66
CA SER A 77 -7.65 -2.07 -21.39
C SER A 77 -6.84 -3.28 -21.89
N PHE A 78 -7.31 -4.52 -21.66
CA PHE A 78 -6.59 -5.76 -21.94
C PHE A 78 -5.13 -5.76 -21.43
N SER A 79 -4.91 -5.19 -20.25
CA SER A 79 -3.58 -4.97 -19.69
C SER A 79 -3.29 -5.98 -18.58
N PRO A 80 -2.41 -6.98 -18.80
CA PRO A 80 -2.12 -8.00 -17.80
C PRO A 80 -1.52 -7.41 -16.51
N ILE A 81 -0.72 -6.34 -16.62
CA ILE A 81 -0.08 -5.70 -15.47
C ILE A 81 -1.11 -5.12 -14.49
N MET A 82 -2.20 -4.56 -15.00
CA MET A 82 -3.27 -3.96 -14.17
C MET A 82 -4.06 -5.05 -13.44
N ILE A 83 -4.29 -6.19 -14.09
CA ILE A 83 -4.96 -7.34 -13.48
C ILE A 83 -4.08 -7.93 -12.37
N VAL A 84 -2.78 -8.07 -12.60
CA VAL A 84 -1.82 -8.53 -11.59
C VAL A 84 -1.77 -7.54 -10.41
N LEU A 85 -1.73 -6.23 -10.69
CA LEU A 85 -1.75 -5.20 -9.66
C LEU A 85 -3.04 -5.25 -8.83
N ALA A 86 -4.19 -5.44 -9.48
CA ALA A 86 -5.47 -5.61 -8.80
C ALA A 86 -5.48 -6.82 -7.87
N LEU A 87 -4.99 -7.98 -8.36
CA LEU A 87 -4.89 -9.19 -7.57
C LEU A 87 -3.98 -9.00 -6.36
N PHE A 88 -2.83 -8.33 -6.55
CA PHE A 88 -1.88 -8.04 -5.49
C PHE A 88 -2.50 -7.14 -4.41
N ILE A 89 -3.16 -6.03 -4.79
CA ILE A 89 -3.82 -5.12 -3.83
C ILE A 89 -4.92 -5.85 -3.06
N TYR A 90 -5.70 -6.70 -3.72
CA TYR A 90 -6.74 -7.50 -3.07
C TYR A 90 -6.15 -8.50 -2.06
N ALA A 91 -5.08 -9.20 -2.43
CA ALA A 91 -4.39 -10.17 -1.56
C ALA A 91 -3.81 -9.53 -0.29
N VAL A 92 -3.19 -8.34 -0.42
CA VAL A 92 -2.66 -7.60 0.74
C VAL A 92 -3.79 -7.11 1.67
N THR A 93 -4.98 -6.84 1.11
CA THR A 93 -6.12 -6.36 1.90
C THR A 93 -6.83 -7.48 2.66
N SER A 94 -6.84 -8.71 2.14
CA SER A 94 -7.60 -9.85 2.67
C SER A 94 -7.03 -10.46 3.95
N GLU A 95 -5.75 -10.19 4.27
CA GLU A 95 -5.05 -10.66 5.48
C GLU A 95 -5.82 -10.33 6.78
N SER A 96 -6.58 -9.24 6.77
CA SER A 96 -7.41 -8.78 7.88
C SER A 96 -8.60 -9.69 8.26
N ARG A 97 -9.06 -10.59 7.37
CA ARG A 97 -10.21 -11.48 7.64
C ARG A 97 -9.83 -12.79 8.31
N ILE A 98 -8.61 -13.28 8.09
CA ILE A 98 -8.15 -14.56 8.64
C ILE A 98 -8.04 -14.45 10.17
N MET A 99 -7.56 -13.31 10.67
CA MET A 99 -7.49 -13.04 12.12
C MET A 99 -8.86 -13.04 12.80
N ALA A 100 -9.93 -12.62 12.10
CA ALA A 100 -11.29 -12.65 12.65
C ALA A 100 -11.88 -14.07 12.71
N LEU A 101 -11.41 -15.01 11.89
CA LEU A 101 -11.81 -16.41 11.97
C LEU A 101 -11.09 -17.13 13.11
N SER A 102 -9.83 -16.78 13.36
CA SER A 102 -9.05 -17.29 14.50
C SER A 102 -9.70 -16.93 15.83
N ASP A 103 -10.15 -15.67 15.99
CA ASP A 103 -10.84 -15.17 17.20
C ASP A 103 -12.16 -15.91 17.49
N LEU A 104 -12.89 -16.31 16.44
CA LEU A 104 -14.12 -17.09 16.58
C LEU A 104 -13.88 -18.57 16.92
N LEU A 105 -12.74 -19.12 16.49
CA LEU A 105 -12.37 -20.51 16.80
C LEU A 105 -11.72 -20.63 18.19
N GLU A 106 -11.06 -19.59 18.66
CA GLU A 106 -10.43 -19.54 19.99
C GLU A 106 -11.48 -19.62 21.12
N GLY A 107 -12.71 -19.13 20.88
CA GLY A 107 -13.85 -19.28 21.80
C GLY A 107 -14.43 -20.70 21.91
N VAL A 108 -13.97 -21.67 21.12
CA VAL A 108 -14.52 -23.05 21.06
C VAL A 108 -13.60 -24.10 21.71
N THR A 109 -12.41 -23.71 22.15
CA THR A 109 -11.42 -24.59 22.79
C THR A 109 -11.06 -23.99 24.14
N VAL A 110 -11.34 -24.57 25.32
CA VAL A 110 -11.19 -25.97 25.74
C VAL A 110 -12.19 -26.27 26.87
N ALA A 111 -13.08 -27.23 26.64
CA ALA A 111 -13.79 -27.97 27.69
C ALA A 111 -13.63 -29.46 27.40
N ILE A 112 -12.45 -29.99 27.70
CA ILE A 112 -12.19 -31.42 27.82
C ILE A 112 -11.42 -31.61 29.12
#